data_AF-A0A7S4HPI1-F1
#
_entry.id   AF-A0A7S4HPI1-F1
#
_cell.length_a   1.000
_cell.length_b   1.000
_cell.length_c   1.000
_cell.angle_alpha   90.00
_cell.angle_beta   90.00
_cell.angle_gamma   90.00
#
_symmetry.space_group_name_H-M   'P 1'
#
loop_
_entity.id
_entity.type
_entity.pdbx_description
1 polymer ?
#
loop_
_entity_poly.entity_id
_entity_poly.type
_entity_poly.pdbx_seq_one_letter_code
_entity_poly.pdbx_strand_id
1 'polypeptide(L)'
;PTDIKIEMLKKFHEFLYQPGWTFEGCGEGKEKELLQNFDKVIDVFSNLKESYQKVIADITLRMGHGMAEFAEKGVDSIEDWNKYCHYVAGLVGIGLSQLFYASGLESEWF
;
A
#
# COMPACT_ATOMS: atom_id res chain seq x y z
N PRO A 1 6.99 -2.51 18.60
CA PRO A 1 6.80 -3.97 18.77
C PRO A 1 6.32 -4.59 17.45
N THR A 2 6.82 -5.78 17.09
CA THR A 2 6.55 -6.41 15.79
C THR A 2 5.05 -6.65 15.55
N ASP A 3 4.32 -7.09 16.57
CA ASP A 3 2.88 -7.38 16.47
C ASP A 3 2.05 -6.13 16.10
N ILE A 4 2.39 -4.98 16.68
CA ILE A 4 1.73 -3.70 16.35
C ILE A 4 2.00 -3.33 14.89
N LYS A 5 3.23 -3.56 14.40
CA LYS A 5 3.60 -3.29 13.01
C LYS A 5 2.83 -4.21 12.06
N ILE A 6 2.72 -5.51 12.37
CA ILE A 6 2.01 -6.50 11.57
C ILE A 6 0.53 -6.15 11.43
N GLU A 7 -0.14 -5.85 12.54
CA GLU A 7 -1.55 -5.49 12.52
C GLU A 7 -1.79 -4.17 11.78
N MET A 8 -0.90 -3.19 11.97
CA MET A 8 -0.96 -1.92 11.24
C MET A 8 -0.82 -2.13 9.73
N LEU A 9 0.14 -2.95 9.29
CA LEU A 9 0.36 -3.22 7.87
C LEU A 9 -0.84 -3.89 7.21
N LYS A 10 -1.46 -4.88 7.88
CA LYS A 10 -2.65 -5.59 7.34
C LYS A 10 -3.85 -4.66 7.19
N LYS A 11 -4.05 -3.75 8.15
CA LYS A 11 -5.21 -2.84 8.18
C LYS A 11 -4.98 -1.50 7.48
N PHE A 12 -3.76 -1.22 7.01
CA PHE A 12 -3.41 0.11 6.49
C PHE A 12 -4.32 0.57 5.33
N HIS A 13 -4.75 -0.35 4.49
CA HIS A 13 -5.68 -0.09 3.39
C HIS A 13 -7.06 0.41 3.85
N GLU A 14 -7.52 0.03 5.06
CA GLU A 14 -8.80 0.48 5.62
C GLU A 14 -8.75 1.96 6.01
N PHE A 15 -7.59 2.44 6.47
CA PHE A 15 -7.41 3.84 6.88
C PHE A 15 -7.49 4.81 5.71
N LEU A 16 -7.28 4.35 4.47
CA LEU A 16 -7.54 5.15 3.26
C LEU A 16 -9.00 5.64 3.19
N TYR A 17 -9.92 4.92 3.83
CA TYR A 17 -11.35 5.25 3.89
C TYR A 17 -11.77 5.86 5.23
N GLN A 18 -10.82 6.25 6.09
CA GLN A 18 -11.10 6.87 7.39
C GLN A 18 -10.71 8.37 7.38
N PRO A 19 -11.65 9.29 7.11
CA PRO A 19 -11.36 10.72 7.11
C PRO A 19 -10.69 11.21 8.40
N GLY A 20 -9.68 12.07 8.26
CA GLY A 20 -8.94 12.64 9.39
C GLY A 20 -7.99 11.67 10.10
N TRP A 21 -7.79 10.46 9.58
CA TRP A 21 -6.82 9.53 10.17
C TRP A 21 -5.39 10.03 9.97
N THR A 22 -4.60 9.94 11.04
CA THR A 22 -3.17 10.31 11.08
C THR A 22 -2.42 9.32 11.96
N PHE A 23 -1.12 9.19 11.78
CA PHE A 23 -0.30 8.27 12.59
C PHE A 23 0.91 8.96 13.23
N GLU A 24 0.89 9.01 14.56
CA GLU A 24 1.91 9.63 15.41
C GLU A 24 2.95 8.61 15.89
N GLY A 25 4.17 9.08 16.14
CA GLY A 25 5.23 8.26 16.76
C GLY A 25 5.88 7.22 15.83
N CYS A 26 5.74 7.34 14.51
CA CYS A 26 6.36 6.48 13.52
C CYS A 26 7.16 7.29 12.48
N GLY A 27 8.27 6.72 12.01
CA GLY A 27 9.15 7.33 11.00
C GLY A 27 10.07 8.42 11.56
N GLU A 28 10.94 8.92 10.69
CA GLU A 28 11.87 10.02 10.97
C GLU A 28 11.82 11.05 9.82
N GLY A 29 12.23 12.29 10.09
CA GLY A 29 12.28 13.35 9.08
C GLY A 29 10.96 13.54 8.32
N LYS A 30 11.01 13.44 6.98
CA LYS A 30 9.87 13.66 6.09
C LYS A 30 8.86 12.51 6.06
N GLU A 31 9.27 11.29 6.36
CA GLU A 31 8.35 10.15 6.47
C GLU A 31 7.43 10.29 7.69
N LYS A 32 7.98 10.79 8.80
CA LYS A 32 7.19 11.14 9.98
C LYS A 32 6.17 12.24 9.67
N GLU A 33 6.60 13.30 8.99
CA GLU A 33 5.72 14.40 8.59
C GLU A 33 4.55 13.91 7.71
N LEU A 34 4.82 13.01 6.77
CA LEU A 34 3.80 12.37 5.93
C LEU A 34 2.77 11.63 6.77
N LEU A 35 3.19 10.79 7.72
CA LEU A 35 2.28 10.00 8.55
C LEU A 35 1.46 10.85 9.51
N GLN A 36 2.06 11.93 10.06
CA GLN A 36 1.36 12.90 10.91
C GLN A 36 0.32 13.73 10.14
N ASN A 37 0.48 13.85 8.82
CA ASN A 37 -0.43 14.60 7.93
C ASN A 37 -1.12 13.68 6.90
N PHE A 38 -1.34 12.41 7.27
CA PHE A 38 -1.89 11.42 6.34
C PHE A 38 -3.36 11.67 6.00
N ASP A 39 -4.06 12.47 6.82
CA ASP A 39 -5.39 13.00 6.55
C ASP A 39 -5.47 13.71 5.20
N LYS A 40 -4.42 14.48 4.84
CA LYS A 40 -4.33 15.15 3.54
C LYS A 40 -4.22 14.18 2.37
N VAL A 41 -3.54 13.06 2.57
CA VAL A 41 -3.45 11.99 1.55
C VAL A 41 -4.83 11.35 1.36
N ILE A 42 -5.55 11.09 2.46
CA ILE A 42 -6.90 10.53 2.45
C ILE A 42 -7.89 11.47 1.75
N ASP A 43 -7.79 12.78 1.98
CA ASP A 43 -8.64 13.78 1.32
C ASP A 43 -8.44 13.73 -0.20
N VAL A 44 -7.19 13.66 -0.68
CA VAL A 44 -6.90 13.55 -2.12
C VAL A 44 -7.37 12.21 -2.67
N PHE A 45 -7.09 11.11 -1.97
CA PHE A 45 -7.52 9.77 -2.35
C PHE A 45 -9.04 9.68 -2.51
N SER A 46 -9.78 10.24 -1.56
CA SER A 46 -11.25 10.22 -1.54
C SER A 46 -11.86 11.01 -2.71
N ASN A 47 -11.11 11.94 -3.30
CA ASN A 47 -11.53 12.71 -4.49
C ASN A 47 -11.16 12.04 -5.82
N LEU A 48 -10.44 10.91 -5.82
CA LEU A 48 -10.14 10.15 -7.03
C LEU A 48 -11.40 9.42 -7.55
N LYS A 49 -11.40 9.05 -8.83
CA LYS A 49 -12.42 8.14 -9.38
C LYS A 49 -12.44 6.83 -8.59
N GLU A 50 -13.63 6.28 -8.37
CA GLU A 50 -13.82 5.02 -7.62
C GLU A 50 -12.96 3.87 -8.20
N SER A 51 -12.78 3.82 -9.52
CA SER A 51 -11.91 2.83 -10.17
C SER A 51 -10.45 2.94 -9.72
N TYR A 52 -9.91 4.15 -9.55
CA TYR A 52 -8.56 4.36 -9.06
C TYR A 52 -8.45 4.03 -7.56
N GLN A 53 -9.45 4.43 -6.77
CA GLN A 53 -9.48 4.12 -5.35
C GLN A 53 -9.42 2.61 -5.10
N LYS A 54 -10.22 1.82 -5.85
CA LYS A 54 -10.23 0.36 -5.77
C LYS A 54 -8.87 -0.26 -6.06
N VAL A 55 -8.18 0.21 -7.11
CA VAL A 55 -6.85 -0.29 -7.46
C VAL A 55 -5.83 0.01 -6.36
N ILE A 56 -5.80 1.26 -5.88
CA ILE A 56 -4.86 1.67 -4.82
C ILE A 56 -5.12 0.86 -3.54
N ALA A 57 -6.38 0.75 -3.11
CA ALA A 57 -6.73 0.00 -1.90
C ALA A 57 -6.41 -1.50 -2.00
N ASP A 58 -6.67 -2.16 -3.13
CA ASP A 58 -6.32 -3.57 -3.36
C ASP A 58 -4.80 -3.79 -3.27
N ILE A 59 -4.03 -2.94 -3.95
CA ILE A 59 -2.57 -3.04 -3.94
C ILE A 59 -2.01 -2.74 -2.55
N THR A 60 -2.53 -1.74 -1.84
CA THR A 60 -2.13 -1.44 -0.46
C THR A 60 -2.45 -2.61 0.48
N LEU A 61 -3.61 -3.25 0.35
CA LEU A 61 -3.98 -4.45 1.14
C LEU A 61 -2.98 -5.59 0.89
N ARG A 62 -2.75 -5.94 -0.38
CA ARG A 62 -1.89 -7.06 -0.76
C ARG A 62 -0.43 -6.82 -0.38
N MET A 63 0.06 -5.58 -0.56
CA MET A 63 1.40 -5.18 -0.14
C MET A 63 1.54 -5.21 1.38
N GLY A 64 0.56 -4.68 2.13
CA GLY A 64 0.55 -4.72 3.59
C GLY A 64 0.62 -6.14 4.15
N HIS A 65 -0.16 -7.06 3.59
CA HIS A 65 -0.09 -8.49 3.95
C HIS A 65 1.26 -9.12 3.61
N GLY A 66 1.83 -8.83 2.44
CA GLY A 66 3.14 -9.32 2.05
C GLY A 66 4.27 -8.81 2.94
N MET A 67 4.25 -7.52 3.28
CA MET A 67 5.21 -6.92 4.21
C MET A 67 5.06 -7.49 5.62
N ALA A 68 3.84 -7.81 6.05
CA ALA A 68 3.59 -8.46 7.33
C ALA A 68 4.16 -9.89 7.37
N GLU A 69 3.94 -10.69 6.31
CA GLU A 69 4.52 -12.04 6.20
C GLU A 69 6.04 -12.01 6.34
N PHE A 70 6.72 -11.10 5.61
CA PHE A 70 8.17 -11.00 5.63
C PHE A 70 8.75 -10.21 6.81
N ALA A 71 7.91 -9.61 7.65
CA ALA A 71 8.32 -9.08 8.94
C ALA A 71 8.48 -10.19 10.00
N GLU A 72 7.76 -11.31 9.84
CA GLU A 72 7.83 -12.49 10.70
C GLU A 72 8.83 -13.52 10.17
N LYS A 73 8.73 -13.82 8.86
CA LYS A 73 9.53 -14.81 8.14
C LYS A 73 10.62 -14.05 7.37
N GLY A 74 11.90 -14.32 7.65
CA GLY A 74 13.00 -13.75 6.86
C GLY A 74 12.99 -14.20 5.38
N VAL A 75 14.01 -13.80 4.62
CA VAL A 75 14.20 -14.23 3.23
C VAL A 75 15.36 -15.23 3.17
N ASP A 76 15.03 -16.52 3.02
CA ASP A 76 16.01 -17.61 3.12
C ASP A 76 16.26 -18.34 1.78
N SER A 77 15.48 -18.04 0.74
CA SER A 77 15.54 -18.70 -0.56
C SER A 77 15.33 -17.72 -1.72
N ILE A 78 15.64 -18.14 -2.96
CA ILE A 78 15.36 -17.34 -4.17
C ILE A 78 13.84 -17.23 -4.37
N GLU A 79 13.09 -18.26 -4.00
CA GLU A 79 11.64 -18.27 -4.02
C GLU A 79 11.07 -17.22 -3.06
N ASP A 80 11.58 -17.16 -1.83
CA ASP A 80 11.23 -16.12 -0.85
C ASP A 80 11.64 -14.73 -1.34
N TRP A 81 12.82 -14.60 -1.96
CA TRP A 81 13.30 -13.34 -2.54
C TRP A 81 12.35 -12.84 -3.63
N ASN A 82 11.98 -13.69 -4.57
CA ASN A 82 11.04 -13.37 -5.64
C ASN A 82 9.67 -12.99 -5.08
N LYS A 83 9.19 -13.71 -4.06
CA LYS A 83 7.92 -13.42 -3.41
C LYS A 83 7.95 -12.08 -2.65
N TYR A 84 9.04 -11.78 -1.94
CA TYR A 84 9.24 -10.49 -1.29
C TYR A 84 9.26 -9.35 -2.31
N CYS A 85 10.06 -9.47 -3.37
CA CYS A 85 10.11 -8.51 -4.47
C CYS A 85 8.76 -8.34 -5.16
N HIS A 86 7.99 -9.42 -5.33
CA HIS A 86 6.64 -9.33 -5.85
C HIS A 86 5.76 -8.44 -4.97
N TYR A 87 5.74 -8.65 -3.65
CA TYR A 87 4.92 -7.85 -2.75
C TYR A 87 5.30 -6.36 -2.73
N VAL A 88 6.60 -6.03 -2.65
CA VAL A 88 7.03 -4.64 -2.46
C VAL A 88 7.25 -3.87 -3.77
N ALA A 89 7.38 -4.55 -4.92
CA ALA A 89 7.62 -3.90 -6.21
C ALA A 89 6.75 -4.47 -7.35
N GLY A 90 6.59 -5.79 -7.44
CA GLY A 90 5.76 -6.42 -8.48
C GLY A 90 4.30 -5.95 -8.45
N LEU A 91 3.73 -5.84 -7.24
CA LEU A 91 2.39 -5.30 -7.02
C LEU A 91 2.27 -3.84 -7.46
N VAL A 92 3.33 -3.03 -7.35
CA VAL A 92 3.33 -1.65 -7.83
C VAL A 92 3.18 -1.62 -9.34
N GLY A 93 3.89 -2.50 -10.07
CA GLY A 93 3.73 -2.65 -11.52
C GLY A 93 2.30 -3.03 -11.90
N ILE A 94 1.73 -4.02 -11.21
CA ILE A 94 0.33 -4.45 -11.42
C ILE A 94 -0.65 -3.29 -11.18
N GLY A 95 -0.48 -2.55 -10.08
CA GLY A 95 -1.32 -1.39 -9.74
C GLY A 95 -1.24 -0.29 -10.78
N LEU A 96 -0.03 0.06 -11.24
CA LEU A 96 0.15 1.08 -12.28
C LEU A 96 -0.51 0.66 -13.60
N SER A 97 -0.33 -0.60 -14.04
CA SER A 97 -1.01 -1.10 -15.24
C SER A 97 -2.54 -1.01 -15.12
N GLN A 98 -3.10 -1.40 -13.96
CA GLN A 98 -4.53 -1.28 -13.71
C GLN A 98 -5.02 0.18 -13.68
N LEU A 99 -4.21 1.12 -13.18
CA LEU A 99 -4.52 2.55 -13.22
C LEU A 99 -4.50 3.09 -14.65
N PHE A 100 -3.55 2.68 -15.49
CA PHE A 100 -3.50 3.07 -16.90
C PHE A 100 -4.73 2.57 -17.66
N TYR A 101 -5.11 1.32 -17.47
CA TYR A 101 -6.36 0.78 -18.01
C TYR A 101 -7.58 1.54 -17.50
N ALA A 102 -7.70 1.75 -16.18
CA ALA A 102 -8.82 2.47 -15.58
C ALA A 102 -8.93 3.93 -16.04
N SER A 103 -7.83 4.52 -16.53
CA SER A 103 -7.82 5.87 -17.08
C SER A 103 -8.36 5.95 -18.51
N GLY A 104 -8.47 4.81 -19.21
CA GLY A 104 -8.83 4.73 -20.61
C GLY A 104 -7.69 5.09 -21.57
N LEU A 105 -6.47 5.26 -21.06
CA LEU A 105 -5.28 5.55 -21.87
C LEU A 105 -4.60 4.27 -22.39
N GLU A 106 -4.84 3.13 -21.76
CA GLU A 106 -4.33 1.83 -22.18
C GLU A 106 -5.46 0.80 -22.35
N SER A 107 -5.20 -0.21 -23.19
CA SER A 107 -6.14 -1.29 -23.46
C SER A 107 -6.14 -2.38 -22.38
N GLU A 108 -7.12 -3.27 -22.40
CA GLU A 108 -7.18 -4.45 -21.51
C GLU A 108 -6.07 -5.47 -21.75
N TRP A 109 -5.38 -5.38 -22.90
CA TRP A 109 -4.32 -6.30 -23.32
C TRP A 109 -2.92 -5.87 -22.87
N PHE A 110 -2.85 -4.79 -22.10
CA PHE A 110 -1.63 -4.26 -21.49
C PHE A 110 -1.37 -4.87 -20.11
#